data_AF-A0A139NIE9-F1
#
_entry.id   AF-A0A139NIE9-F1
#
_cell.length_a   1.000
_cell.length_b   1.000
_cell.length_c   1.000
_cell.angle_alpha   90.00
_cell.angle_beta   90.00
_cell.angle_gamma   90.00
#
_symmetry.space_group_name_H-M   'P 1'
#
loop_
_entity.id
_entity.type
_entity.pdbx_description
1 polymer ?
#
loop_
_entity_poly.entity_id
_entity_poly.type
_entity_poly.pdbx_seq_one_letter_code
_entity_poly.pdbx_strand_id
1 'polypeptide(L)'
;MYNKVMKKHFLPGISHPERKGILILLLFFVLAGINVEFSHLSTYSGNYSHYLMAIGASSLILAYILPMSAFLRYLMKEWQLSPTILWVSLVCGLFIPGWMAAYGNDWLLQVYKAIIPAKAFLADWGDALTAPVVEEGLKAATALLIIAFFPKKSVRQTFFIALLVGFGFQIMEDISYIAGASFTHLNAAIPQAIDRLYMSMTSHWAYTSIFVVACYQLLYEKHYHKGRAIFWLLAAPVLHFIWDSPLNPNLFTYAFYGLITAIIWFDLFLTLKNQGLDR
;
A
#
# COMPACT_ATOMS: atom_id res chain seq x y z
N MET A 1 -26.94 4.55 38.14
CA MET A 1 -26.57 3.28 37.46
C MET A 1 -26.40 3.48 35.93
N TYR A 2 -25.74 4.57 35.49
CA TYR A 2 -25.71 5.00 34.08
C TYR A 2 -24.28 5.32 33.58
N ASN A 3 -23.23 4.88 34.28
CA ASN A 3 -21.84 5.28 33.98
C ASN A 3 -20.87 4.10 33.77
N LYS A 4 -21.38 2.90 33.45
CA LYS A 4 -20.53 1.70 33.28
C LYS A 4 -20.53 1.05 31.89
N VAL A 5 -21.29 1.56 30.92
CA VAL A 5 -21.43 0.91 29.60
C VAL A 5 -20.54 1.54 28.50
N MET A 6 -20.02 2.75 28.68
CA MET A 6 -19.32 3.49 27.61
C MET A 6 -17.79 3.29 27.57
N LYS A 7 -17.17 2.43 28.40
CA LYS A 7 -15.70 2.33 28.50
C LYS A 7 -15.03 1.23 27.67
N LYS A 8 -15.75 0.46 26.84
CA LYS A 8 -15.19 -0.78 26.28
C LYS A 8 -14.95 -0.86 24.77
N HIS A 9 -15.22 0.18 23.97
CA HIS A 9 -15.32 -0.04 22.51
C HIS A 9 -14.51 0.88 21.59
N PHE A 10 -13.52 1.64 22.08
CA PHE A 10 -12.65 2.36 21.13
C PHE A 10 -11.24 1.80 20.98
N LEU A 11 -10.55 1.41 22.06
CA LEU A 11 -9.20 0.82 21.97
C LEU A 11 -8.93 -0.16 23.13
N PRO A 12 -9.42 -1.41 23.08
CA PRO A 12 -9.10 -2.40 24.12
C PRO A 12 -7.62 -2.79 24.04
N GLY A 13 -6.82 -2.43 25.04
CA GLY A 13 -5.48 -3.01 25.24
C GLY A 13 -4.26 -2.08 25.23
N ILE A 14 -4.43 -0.76 25.40
CA ILE A 14 -3.31 0.19 25.56
C ILE A 14 -2.76 0.20 27.00
N SER A 15 -2.60 -0.97 27.62
CA SER A 15 -2.02 -1.08 28.97
C SER A 15 -0.49 -1.19 28.93
N HIS A 16 0.08 -1.66 27.82
CA HIS A 16 1.54 -1.81 27.68
C HIS A 16 2.19 -0.51 27.17
N PRO A 17 3.28 -0.04 27.81
CA PRO A 17 3.97 1.20 27.42
C PRO A 17 4.46 1.17 25.97
N GLU A 18 4.90 0.01 25.46
CA GLU A 18 5.31 -0.17 24.07
C GLU A 18 4.18 0.17 23.06
N ARG A 19 2.94 -0.23 23.35
CA ARG A 19 1.79 0.07 22.47
C ARG A 19 1.42 1.55 22.49
N LYS A 20 1.66 2.25 23.61
CA LYS A 20 1.51 3.71 23.66
C LYS A 20 2.53 4.38 22.76
N GLY A 21 3.79 3.93 22.81
CA GLY A 21 4.85 4.42 21.93
C GLY A 21 4.52 4.22 20.45
N ILE A 22 4.10 3.01 20.05
CA ILE A 22 3.69 2.71 18.67
C ILE A 22 2.51 3.59 18.25
N LEU A 23 1.50 3.77 19.11
CA LEU A 23 0.37 4.64 18.80
C LEU A 23 0.81 6.09 18.56
N ILE A 24 1.70 6.62 19.41
CA ILE A 24 2.23 7.98 19.25
C ILE A 24 2.99 8.10 17.92
N LEU A 25 3.81 7.11 17.57
CA LEU A 25 4.53 7.07 16.29
C LEU A 25 3.56 7.05 15.10
N LEU A 26 2.56 6.17 15.11
CA LEU A 26 1.56 6.09 14.04
C LEU A 26 0.80 7.42 13.90
N LEU A 27 0.39 8.04 15.01
CA LEU A 27 -0.28 9.34 15.00
C LEU A 27 0.62 10.44 14.45
N PHE A 28 1.89 10.47 14.87
CA PHE A 28 2.86 11.45 14.37
C PHE A 28 3.02 11.34 12.85
N PHE A 29 3.26 10.14 12.33
CA PHE A 29 3.46 9.95 10.89
C PHE A 29 2.19 10.21 10.08
N VAL A 30 1.01 9.81 10.58
CA VAL A 30 -0.27 10.14 9.92
C VAL A 30 -0.48 11.65 9.86
N LEU A 31 -0.26 12.38 10.95
CA LEU A 31 -0.43 13.84 10.97
C LEU A 31 0.59 14.55 10.08
N ALA A 32 1.85 14.08 10.08
CA ALA A 32 2.88 14.58 9.18
C ALA A 32 2.50 14.35 7.72
N GLY A 33 2.04 13.14 7.38
CA GLY A 33 1.62 12.79 6.04
C GLY A 33 0.41 13.58 5.55
N ILE A 34 -0.63 13.73 6.39
CA ILE A 34 -1.76 14.62 6.08
C ILE A 34 -1.22 16.01 5.74
N ASN A 35 -0.33 16.58 6.56
CA ASN A 35 0.24 17.89 6.28
C ASN A 35 0.99 17.92 4.94
N VAL A 36 1.84 16.93 4.66
CA VAL A 36 2.64 16.89 3.42
C VAL A 36 1.77 16.70 2.18
N GLU A 37 0.86 15.72 2.17
CA GLU A 37 0.00 15.43 1.02
C GLU A 37 -0.90 16.62 0.69
N PHE A 38 -1.56 17.22 1.68
CA PHE A 38 -2.41 18.39 1.44
C PHE A 38 -1.61 19.65 1.12
N SER A 39 -0.41 19.82 1.70
CA SER A 39 0.49 20.91 1.32
C SER A 39 0.92 20.78 -0.13
N HIS A 40 1.28 19.57 -0.59
CA HIS A 40 1.63 19.30 -1.98
C HIS A 40 0.46 19.64 -2.91
N LEU A 41 -0.75 19.15 -2.60
CA LEU A 41 -1.95 19.50 -3.37
C LEU A 41 -2.24 21.02 -3.39
N SER A 42 -1.88 21.75 -2.33
CA SER A 42 -2.05 23.21 -2.27
C SER A 42 -1.03 23.99 -3.09
N THR A 43 0.08 23.36 -3.51
CA THR A 43 1.09 24.02 -4.37
C THR A 43 0.62 24.19 -5.80
N TYR A 44 -0.39 23.41 -6.22
CA TYR A 44 -0.93 23.50 -7.57
C TYR A 44 -1.66 24.83 -7.80
N SER A 45 -1.19 25.59 -8.79
CA SER A 45 -1.84 26.82 -9.24
C SER A 45 -2.64 26.57 -10.52
N GLY A 46 -3.95 26.45 -10.41
CA GLY A 46 -4.86 26.27 -11.55
C GLY A 46 -6.11 27.14 -11.44
N ASN A 47 -6.81 27.32 -12.56
CA ASN A 47 -8.16 27.90 -12.52
C ASN A 47 -9.18 26.85 -12.04
N TYR A 48 -10.44 27.27 -11.84
CA TYR A 48 -11.54 26.40 -11.39
C TYR A 48 -11.66 25.10 -12.20
N SER A 49 -11.39 25.12 -13.51
CA SER A 49 -11.47 23.95 -14.38
C SER A 49 -10.42 22.89 -14.05
N HIS A 50 -9.24 23.27 -13.57
CA HIS A 50 -8.19 22.32 -13.18
C HIS A 50 -8.59 21.56 -11.91
N TYR A 51 -9.14 22.27 -10.93
CA TYR A 51 -9.67 21.65 -9.70
C TYR A 51 -10.84 20.72 -10.00
N LEU A 52 -11.80 21.16 -10.83
CA LEU A 52 -12.94 20.33 -11.21
C LEU A 52 -12.48 19.08 -11.98
N MET A 53 -11.48 19.24 -12.87
CA MET A 53 -10.91 18.12 -13.61
C MET A 53 -10.18 17.14 -12.69
N ALA A 54 -9.36 17.62 -11.75
CA ALA A 54 -8.66 16.77 -10.79
C ALA A 54 -9.64 15.93 -9.95
N ILE A 55 -10.70 16.55 -9.44
CA ILE A 55 -11.75 15.86 -8.68
C ILE A 55 -12.51 14.87 -9.58
N GLY A 56 -12.92 15.31 -10.77
CA GLY A 56 -13.67 14.50 -11.73
C GLY A 56 -12.89 13.28 -12.20
N ALA A 57 -11.65 13.46 -12.61
CA ALA A 57 -10.76 12.39 -13.04
C ALA A 57 -10.43 11.44 -11.88
N SER A 58 -10.17 11.97 -10.67
CA SER A 58 -9.92 11.13 -9.49
C SER A 58 -11.13 10.27 -9.14
N SER A 59 -12.36 10.71 -9.43
CA SER A 59 -13.55 9.89 -9.18
C SER A 59 -13.59 8.58 -10.01
N LEU A 60 -12.84 8.48 -11.11
CA LEU A 60 -12.77 7.26 -11.92
C LEU A 60 -12.14 6.10 -11.16
N ILE A 61 -11.26 6.36 -10.21
CA ILE A 61 -10.61 5.32 -9.40
C ILE A 61 -11.63 4.60 -8.47
N LEU A 62 -12.82 5.18 -8.27
CA LEU A 62 -13.94 4.50 -7.59
C LEU A 62 -14.29 3.16 -8.25
N ALA A 63 -14.00 3.00 -9.55
CA ALA A 63 -14.21 1.76 -10.28
C ALA A 63 -13.50 0.55 -9.64
N TYR A 64 -12.33 0.73 -9.01
CA TYR A 64 -11.67 -0.34 -8.24
C TYR A 64 -11.91 -0.20 -6.72
N ILE A 65 -12.11 1.01 -6.18
CA ILE A 65 -12.32 1.21 -4.74
C ILE A 65 -13.62 0.51 -4.27
N LEU A 66 -14.70 0.62 -5.05
CA LEU A 66 -15.99 0.02 -4.70
C LEU A 66 -15.94 -1.52 -4.60
N PRO A 67 -15.45 -2.26 -5.62
CA PRO A 67 -15.33 -3.72 -5.51
C PRO A 67 -14.33 -4.14 -4.42
N MET A 68 -13.20 -3.43 -4.26
CA MET A 68 -12.27 -3.71 -3.16
C MET A 68 -12.94 -3.50 -1.80
N SER A 69 -13.75 -2.45 -1.63
CA SER A 69 -14.52 -2.20 -0.40
C SER A 69 -15.51 -3.32 -0.09
N ALA A 70 -16.19 -3.87 -1.10
CA ALA A 70 -17.06 -5.03 -0.93
C ALA A 70 -16.28 -6.27 -0.52
N PHE A 71 -15.12 -6.52 -1.13
CA PHE A 71 -14.23 -7.61 -0.79
C PHE A 71 -13.67 -7.49 0.65
N LEU A 72 -13.22 -6.31 1.05
CA LEU A 72 -12.76 -6.04 2.41
C LEU A 72 -13.86 -6.29 3.46
N ARG A 73 -15.11 -5.88 3.16
CA ARG A 73 -16.27 -6.19 4.01
C ARG A 73 -16.53 -7.69 4.11
N TYR A 74 -16.37 -8.44 3.01
CA TYR A 74 -16.44 -9.89 3.04
C TYR A 74 -15.37 -10.49 3.96
N LEU A 75 -14.10 -10.12 3.79
CA LEU A 75 -13.01 -10.61 4.64
C LEU A 75 -13.20 -10.30 6.12
N MET A 76 -13.67 -9.08 6.44
CA MET A 76 -13.96 -8.71 7.82
C MET A 76 -14.98 -9.63 8.48
N LYS A 77 -16.05 -9.97 7.76
CA LYS A 77 -17.09 -10.88 8.26
C LYS A 77 -16.57 -12.30 8.37
N GLU A 78 -15.96 -12.81 7.30
CA GLU A 78 -15.43 -14.17 7.20
C GLU A 78 -14.38 -14.46 8.27
N TRP A 79 -13.46 -13.53 8.51
CA TRP A 79 -12.37 -13.69 9.47
C TRP A 79 -12.62 -13.01 10.82
N GLN A 80 -13.84 -12.52 11.06
CA GLN A 80 -14.27 -11.90 12.32
C GLN A 80 -13.33 -10.77 12.79
N LEU A 81 -12.88 -9.94 11.86
CA LEU A 81 -11.93 -8.85 12.12
C LEU A 81 -12.63 -7.62 12.68
N SER A 82 -11.96 -6.92 13.59
CA SER A 82 -12.47 -5.67 14.17
C SER A 82 -12.48 -4.53 13.14
N PRO A 83 -13.54 -3.70 13.09
CA PRO A 83 -13.55 -2.47 12.28
C PRO A 83 -12.41 -1.50 12.59
N THR A 84 -11.87 -1.52 13.82
CA THR A 84 -10.72 -0.68 14.19
C THR A 84 -9.48 -1.04 13.35
N ILE A 85 -9.29 -2.32 13.01
CA ILE A 85 -8.18 -2.75 12.16
C ILE A 85 -8.33 -2.16 10.76
N LEU A 86 -9.56 -2.11 10.24
CA LEU A 86 -9.82 -1.50 8.94
C LEU A 86 -9.40 -0.03 8.92
N TRP A 87 -9.92 0.76 9.85
CA TRP A 87 -9.70 2.21 9.84
C TRP A 87 -8.25 2.58 10.14
N VAL A 88 -7.63 1.94 11.13
CA VAL A 88 -6.22 2.20 11.46
C VAL A 88 -5.34 1.86 10.27
N SER A 89 -5.53 0.70 9.63
CA SER A 89 -4.67 0.27 8.52
C SER A 89 -4.88 1.12 7.28
N LEU A 90 -6.12 1.48 6.95
CA LEU A 90 -6.42 2.32 5.80
C LEU A 90 -5.86 3.73 5.96
N VAL A 91 -6.08 4.38 7.11
CA VAL A 91 -5.57 5.74 7.39
C VAL A 91 -4.05 5.75 7.40
N CYS A 92 -3.41 4.76 8.02
CA CYS A 92 -1.95 4.66 7.97
C CYS A 92 -1.44 4.38 6.55
N GLY A 93 -2.12 3.55 5.76
CA GLY A 93 -1.78 3.31 4.36
C GLY A 93 -1.87 4.55 3.50
N LEU A 94 -2.91 5.38 3.70
CA LEU A 94 -3.12 6.63 2.96
C LEU A 94 -2.04 7.67 3.24
N PHE A 95 -1.55 7.76 4.49
CA PHE A 95 -0.79 8.93 4.94
C PHE A 95 0.62 8.64 5.45
N ILE A 96 1.04 7.39 5.63
CA ILE A 96 2.41 7.11 6.09
C ILE A 96 3.36 6.83 4.92
N PRO A 97 3.15 5.79 4.09
CA PRO A 97 4.16 5.37 3.14
C PRO A 97 4.35 6.30 1.93
N GLY A 98 3.30 6.97 1.44
CA GLY A 98 3.31 7.76 0.19
C GLY A 98 4.37 8.87 0.16
N TRP A 99 4.18 9.92 0.94
CA TRP A 99 5.15 11.02 1.03
C TRP A 99 6.57 10.58 1.41
N MET A 100 6.72 9.59 2.30
CA MET A 100 8.04 9.08 2.68
C MET A 100 8.73 8.39 1.50
N ALA A 101 7.96 7.67 0.67
CA ALA A 101 8.48 7.02 -0.51
C ALA A 101 8.90 8.03 -1.57
N ALA A 102 8.15 9.11 -1.78
CA ALA A 102 8.55 10.17 -2.70
C ALA A 102 9.96 10.71 -2.38
N TYR A 103 10.21 11.10 -1.11
CA TYR A 103 11.54 11.54 -0.68
C TYR A 103 12.58 10.43 -0.69
N GLY A 104 12.19 9.20 -0.33
CA GLY A 104 13.09 8.05 -0.27
C GLY A 104 13.57 7.60 -1.65
N ASN A 105 12.69 7.60 -2.64
CA ASN A 105 12.99 7.27 -4.04
C ASN A 105 13.99 8.29 -4.60
N ASP A 106 13.71 9.58 -4.43
CA ASP A 106 14.62 10.66 -4.84
C ASP A 106 15.99 10.53 -4.19
N TRP A 107 16.02 10.34 -2.87
CA TRP A 107 17.27 10.21 -2.12
C TRP A 107 18.09 9.00 -2.59
N LEU A 108 17.46 7.83 -2.74
CA LEU A 108 18.15 6.62 -3.16
C LEU A 108 18.64 6.73 -4.61
N LEU A 109 17.89 7.40 -5.48
CA LEU A 109 18.33 7.70 -6.85
C LEU A 109 19.58 8.59 -6.85
N GLN A 110 19.68 9.58 -5.94
CA GLN A 110 20.90 10.39 -5.81
C GLN A 110 22.10 9.58 -5.32
N VAL A 111 21.89 8.64 -4.39
CA VAL A 111 22.93 7.70 -3.97
C VAL A 111 23.42 6.88 -5.15
N TYR A 112 22.50 6.33 -5.96
CA TYR A 112 22.87 5.60 -7.17
C TYR A 112 23.62 6.45 -8.19
N LYS A 113 23.19 7.70 -8.42
CA LYS A 113 23.89 8.66 -9.29
C LYS A 113 25.32 8.99 -8.81
N ALA A 114 25.59 8.88 -7.51
CA ALA A 114 26.91 9.10 -6.94
C ALA A 114 27.85 7.90 -7.14
N ILE A 115 27.33 6.67 -7.25
CA ILE A 115 28.13 5.43 -7.27
C ILE A 115 28.10 4.67 -8.61
N ILE A 116 27.08 4.88 -9.45
CA ILE A 116 26.94 4.26 -10.78
C ILE A 116 27.27 5.31 -11.86
N PRO A 117 28.37 5.15 -12.63
CA PRO A 117 28.76 6.11 -13.66
C PRO A 117 27.81 6.18 -14.87
N ALA A 118 27.04 5.11 -15.12
CA ALA A 118 26.18 4.97 -16.29
C ALA A 118 24.87 5.79 -16.13
N LYS A 119 24.95 7.10 -16.38
CA LYS A 119 23.82 8.03 -16.21
C LYS A 119 22.62 7.69 -17.10
N ALA A 120 22.84 7.22 -18.33
CA ALA A 120 21.77 6.80 -19.22
C ALA A 120 21.00 5.59 -18.66
N PHE A 121 21.72 4.60 -18.14
CA PHE A 121 21.10 3.45 -17.47
C PHE A 121 20.25 3.89 -16.27
N LEU A 122 20.74 4.80 -15.44
CA LEU A 122 19.98 5.32 -14.30
C LEU A 122 18.77 6.18 -14.69
N ALA A 123 18.77 6.78 -15.88
CA ALA A 123 17.61 7.52 -16.37
C ALA A 123 16.46 6.57 -16.72
N ASP A 124 16.78 5.39 -17.28
CA ASP A 124 15.78 4.42 -17.72
C ASP A 124 15.37 3.44 -16.60
N TRP A 125 16.29 3.11 -15.68
CA TRP A 125 16.07 2.10 -14.63
C TRP A 125 15.93 2.69 -13.22
N GLY A 126 15.96 4.02 -13.09
CA GLY A 126 15.95 4.71 -11.80
C GLY A 126 14.80 4.26 -10.91
N ASP A 127 13.57 4.31 -11.43
CA ASP A 127 12.36 3.97 -10.69
C ASP A 127 12.35 2.49 -10.29
N ALA A 128 12.68 1.59 -11.22
CA ALA A 128 12.81 0.15 -10.94
C ALA A 128 13.83 -0.16 -9.83
N LEU A 129 14.91 0.61 -9.71
CA LEU A 129 15.94 0.38 -8.70
C LEU A 129 15.59 0.98 -7.33
N THR A 130 14.66 1.93 -7.27
CA THR A 130 14.31 2.66 -6.04
C THR A 130 12.98 2.23 -5.46
N ALA A 131 11.90 2.30 -6.25
CA ALA A 131 10.53 2.09 -5.78
C ALA A 131 10.32 0.72 -5.11
N PRO A 132 10.79 -0.42 -5.66
CA PRO A 132 10.60 -1.72 -5.00
C PRO A 132 11.27 -1.84 -3.64
N VAL A 133 12.36 -1.11 -3.42
CA VAL A 133 13.10 -1.15 -2.15
C VAL A 133 12.44 -0.20 -1.15
N VAL A 134 12.20 1.04 -1.58
CA VAL A 134 11.73 2.12 -0.70
C VAL A 134 10.24 1.94 -0.40
N GLU A 135 9.40 1.78 -1.41
CA GLU A 135 7.95 1.72 -1.23
C GLU A 135 7.52 0.45 -0.51
N GLU A 136 7.98 -0.72 -0.96
CA GLU A 136 7.64 -1.98 -0.27
C GLU A 136 8.22 -2.00 1.15
N GLY A 137 9.42 -1.45 1.35
CA GLY A 137 10.02 -1.30 2.67
C GLY A 137 9.19 -0.44 3.62
N LEU A 138 8.76 0.74 3.16
CA LEU A 138 7.95 1.68 3.96
C LEU A 138 6.53 1.17 4.21
N LYS A 139 5.89 0.56 3.21
CA LYS A 139 4.59 -0.10 3.37
C LYS A 139 4.69 -1.27 4.34
N ALA A 140 5.75 -2.06 4.26
CA ALA A 140 5.99 -3.16 5.19
C ALA A 140 6.23 -2.66 6.62
N ALA A 141 7.08 -1.64 6.79
CA ALA A 141 7.33 -1.03 8.09
C ALA A 141 6.02 -0.49 8.70
N THR A 142 5.20 0.19 7.90
CA THR A 142 3.87 0.67 8.31
C THR A 142 2.97 -0.48 8.75
N ALA A 143 2.85 -1.53 7.95
CA ALA A 143 2.02 -2.69 8.27
C ALA A 143 2.51 -3.42 9.53
N LEU A 144 3.82 -3.62 9.68
CA LEU A 144 4.43 -4.28 10.85
C LEU A 144 4.24 -3.47 12.13
N LEU A 145 4.32 -2.14 12.08
CA LEU A 145 3.98 -1.28 13.22
C LEU A 145 2.52 -1.45 13.65
N ILE A 146 1.59 -1.52 12.70
CA ILE A 146 0.17 -1.76 12.98
C ILE A 146 -0.04 -3.16 13.56
N ILE A 147 0.64 -4.19 13.02
CA ILE A 147 0.59 -5.57 13.56
C ILE A 147 1.14 -5.61 14.99
N ALA A 148 2.20 -4.87 15.28
CA ALA A 148 2.79 -4.77 16.63
C ALA A 148 1.86 -4.03 17.60
N PHE A 149 1.13 -3.01 17.11
CA PHE A 149 0.13 -2.27 17.89
C PHE A 149 -1.03 -3.17 18.35
N PHE A 150 -1.57 -4.01 17.47
CA PHE A 150 -2.70 -4.88 17.82
C PHE A 150 -2.26 -6.08 18.69
N PRO A 151 -3.04 -6.43 19.74
CA PRO A 151 -2.68 -7.51 20.65
C PRO A 151 -2.78 -8.89 20.02
N LYS A 152 -3.85 -9.12 19.23
CA LYS A 152 -4.05 -10.35 18.49
C LYS A 152 -3.18 -10.29 17.24
N LYS A 153 -2.39 -11.34 17.02
CA LYS A 153 -1.58 -11.52 15.82
C LYS A 153 -1.99 -12.84 15.17
N SER A 154 -2.41 -12.77 13.93
CA SER A 154 -2.69 -13.93 13.09
C SER A 154 -2.29 -13.60 11.66
N VAL A 155 -2.00 -14.61 10.85
CA VAL A 155 -1.66 -14.40 9.45
C VAL A 155 -2.82 -13.79 8.64
N ARG A 156 -4.08 -14.13 8.97
CA ARG A 156 -5.27 -13.54 8.34
C ARG A 156 -5.40 -12.05 8.68
N GLN A 157 -5.15 -11.67 9.94
CA GLN A 157 -5.13 -10.27 10.35
C GLN A 157 -3.96 -9.52 9.71
N THR A 158 -2.78 -10.15 9.63
CA THR A 158 -1.58 -9.60 8.97
C THR A 158 -1.85 -9.32 7.50
N PHE A 159 -2.40 -10.30 6.78
CA PHE A 159 -2.80 -10.14 5.38
C PHE A 159 -3.79 -8.99 5.22
N PHE A 160 -4.81 -8.91 6.07
CA PHE A 160 -5.81 -7.85 5.99
C PHE A 160 -5.23 -6.46 6.26
N ILE A 161 -4.33 -6.32 7.24
CA ILE A 161 -3.59 -5.07 7.51
C ILE A 161 -2.73 -4.69 6.30
N ALA A 162 -1.94 -5.62 5.79
CA ALA A 162 -1.03 -5.37 4.68
C ALA A 162 -1.77 -5.01 3.38
N LEU A 163 -2.89 -5.70 3.10
CA LEU A 163 -3.79 -5.39 2.00
C LEU A 163 -4.29 -3.95 2.09
N LEU A 164 -4.74 -3.52 3.27
CA LEU A 164 -5.24 -2.15 3.49
C LEU A 164 -4.15 -1.08 3.45
N VAL A 165 -2.95 -1.38 3.94
CA VAL A 165 -1.81 -0.44 3.85
C VAL A 165 -1.43 -0.20 2.40
N GLY A 166 -1.25 -1.27 1.61
CA GLY A 166 -0.95 -1.14 0.18
C GLY A 166 -2.08 -0.51 -0.61
N PHE A 167 -3.34 -0.79 -0.25
CA PHE A 167 -4.50 -0.16 -0.87
C PHE A 167 -4.61 1.33 -0.56
N GLY A 168 -4.35 1.74 0.69
CA GLY A 168 -4.30 3.16 1.07
C GLY A 168 -3.19 3.91 0.32
N PHE A 169 -2.00 3.31 0.23
CA PHE A 169 -0.89 3.89 -0.54
C PHE A 169 -1.29 4.13 -2.00
N GLN A 170 -1.87 3.12 -2.65
CA GLN A 170 -2.30 3.21 -4.04
C GLN A 170 -3.33 4.32 -4.27
N ILE A 171 -4.30 4.48 -3.38
CA ILE A 171 -5.31 5.54 -3.51
C ILE A 171 -4.65 6.92 -3.48
N MET A 172 -3.74 7.16 -2.51
CA MET A 172 -3.08 8.46 -2.39
C MET A 172 -2.18 8.73 -3.59
N GLU A 173 -1.43 7.72 -4.03
CA GLU A 173 -0.57 7.81 -5.19
C GLU A 173 -1.37 8.12 -6.47
N ASP A 174 -2.47 7.39 -6.72
CA ASP A 174 -3.36 7.64 -7.86
C ASP A 174 -3.87 9.08 -7.88
N ILE A 175 -4.32 9.58 -6.73
CA ILE A 175 -4.81 10.95 -6.59
C ILE A 175 -3.70 11.95 -6.93
N SER A 176 -2.48 11.73 -6.42
CA SER A 176 -1.34 12.62 -6.67
C SER A 176 -0.96 12.66 -8.16
N TYR A 177 -0.90 11.52 -8.85
CA TYR A 177 -0.64 11.48 -10.29
C TYR A 177 -1.75 12.16 -11.10
N ILE A 178 -3.02 11.88 -10.78
CA ILE A 178 -4.15 12.47 -11.49
C ILE A 178 -4.21 13.98 -11.26
N ALA A 179 -3.95 14.44 -10.04
CA ALA A 179 -3.85 15.87 -9.73
C ALA A 179 -2.71 16.52 -10.52
N GLY A 180 -1.50 15.96 -10.48
CA GLY A 180 -0.36 16.47 -11.23
C GLY A 180 -0.63 16.59 -12.74
N ALA A 181 -1.24 15.57 -13.34
CA ALA A 181 -1.67 15.62 -14.75
C ALA A 181 -2.70 16.72 -14.98
N SER A 182 -3.70 16.84 -14.11
CA SER A 182 -4.78 17.83 -14.21
C SER A 182 -4.28 19.27 -14.16
N PHE A 183 -3.25 19.55 -13.35
CA PHE A 183 -2.65 20.88 -13.21
C PHE A 183 -1.56 21.18 -14.25
N THR A 184 -1.02 20.15 -14.91
CA THR A 184 -0.08 20.30 -16.03
C THR A 184 -0.84 20.56 -17.34
N HIS A 185 -1.78 19.68 -17.69
CA HIS A 185 -2.62 19.79 -18.87
C HIS A 185 -4.02 19.20 -18.60
N LEU A 186 -5.08 20.02 -18.73
CA LEU A 186 -6.46 19.59 -18.46
C LEU A 186 -6.87 18.30 -19.21
N ASN A 187 -6.43 18.15 -20.45
CA ASN A 187 -6.74 16.99 -21.28
C ASN A 187 -5.94 15.72 -20.92
N ALA A 188 -4.92 15.81 -20.06
CA ALA A 188 -4.12 14.68 -19.60
C ALA A 188 -4.72 13.99 -18.36
N ALA A 189 -5.64 14.64 -17.64
CA ALA A 189 -6.21 14.11 -16.40
C ALA A 189 -6.98 12.79 -16.59
N ILE A 190 -7.86 12.72 -17.59
CA ILE A 190 -8.66 11.53 -17.87
C ILE A 190 -7.78 10.38 -18.39
N PRO A 191 -6.87 10.58 -19.37
CA PRO A 191 -5.88 9.57 -19.72
C PRO A 191 -5.09 9.05 -18.52
N GLN A 192 -4.57 9.94 -17.67
CA GLN A 192 -3.84 9.55 -16.48
C GLN A 192 -4.69 8.69 -15.54
N ALA A 193 -5.96 9.06 -15.32
CA ALA A 193 -6.87 8.28 -14.48
C ALA A 193 -7.18 6.89 -15.06
N ILE A 194 -7.30 6.78 -16.39
CA ILE A 194 -7.47 5.50 -17.09
C ILE A 194 -6.21 4.65 -16.93
N ASP A 195 -5.02 5.25 -17.10
CA ASP A 195 -3.74 4.56 -16.90
C ASP A 195 -3.64 3.99 -15.49
N ARG A 196 -3.93 4.80 -14.48
CA ARG A 196 -3.96 4.34 -13.08
C ARG A 196 -5.00 3.24 -12.86
N LEU A 197 -6.17 3.30 -13.50
CA LEU A 197 -7.23 2.30 -13.34
C LEU A 197 -6.81 0.90 -13.78
N TYR A 198 -6.33 0.69 -15.00
CA TYR A 198 -5.96 -0.67 -15.42
C TYR A 198 -4.68 -1.15 -14.73
N MET A 199 -3.78 -0.23 -14.37
CA MET A 199 -2.56 -0.53 -13.60
C MET A 199 -2.84 -0.89 -12.13
N SER A 200 -3.97 -0.45 -11.56
CA SER A 200 -4.35 -0.65 -10.15
C SER A 200 -4.75 -2.09 -9.77
N MET A 201 -5.06 -2.93 -10.75
CA MET A 201 -5.76 -4.20 -10.51
C MET A 201 -4.91 -5.26 -9.82
N THR A 202 -3.58 -5.15 -9.84
CA THR A 202 -2.66 -6.12 -9.22
C THR A 202 -1.35 -5.47 -8.77
N SER A 203 -1.41 -4.24 -8.26
CA SER A 203 -0.22 -3.47 -7.88
C SER A 203 -0.01 -3.42 -6.37
N HIS A 204 -0.03 -2.23 -5.75
CA HIS A 204 0.55 -2.02 -4.42
C HIS A 204 -0.16 -2.82 -3.32
N TRP A 205 -1.49 -2.98 -3.37
CA TRP A 205 -2.21 -3.80 -2.39
C TRP A 205 -1.84 -5.29 -2.47
N ALA A 206 -1.52 -5.78 -3.65
CA ALA A 206 -1.12 -7.17 -3.88
C ALA A 206 0.34 -7.38 -3.41
N TYR A 207 1.27 -6.54 -3.88
CA TYR A 207 2.68 -6.61 -3.47
C TYR A 207 2.84 -6.50 -1.96
N THR A 208 2.18 -5.53 -1.32
CA THR A 208 2.28 -5.32 0.11
C THR A 208 1.76 -6.52 0.90
N SER A 209 0.62 -7.09 0.50
CA SER A 209 0.06 -8.25 1.20
C SER A 209 0.91 -9.51 1.04
N ILE A 210 1.49 -9.75 -0.14
CA ILE A 210 2.44 -10.84 -0.39
C ILE A 210 3.69 -10.67 0.47
N PHE A 211 4.31 -9.50 0.40
CA PHE A 211 5.58 -9.21 1.06
C PHE A 211 5.45 -9.24 2.59
N VAL A 212 4.44 -8.58 3.15
CA VAL A 212 4.28 -8.47 4.61
C VAL A 212 3.86 -9.79 5.23
N VAL A 213 3.04 -10.60 4.56
CA VAL A 213 2.73 -11.95 5.08
C VAL A 213 3.99 -12.81 5.12
N ALA A 214 4.83 -12.76 4.08
CA ALA A 214 6.12 -13.46 4.09
C ALA A 214 7.02 -12.99 5.25
N CYS A 215 7.18 -11.68 5.43
CA CYS A 215 7.91 -11.11 6.57
C CYS A 215 7.35 -11.60 7.91
N TYR A 216 6.02 -11.56 8.08
CA TYR A 216 5.38 -12.00 9.31
C TYR A 216 5.60 -13.48 9.58
N GLN A 217 5.50 -14.34 8.56
CA GLN A 217 5.76 -15.77 8.70
C GLN A 217 7.21 -16.04 9.13
N LEU A 218 8.17 -15.38 8.50
CA LEU A 218 9.59 -15.56 8.80
C LEU A 218 9.96 -15.06 10.21
N LEU A 219 9.35 -13.97 10.67
CA LEU A 219 9.70 -13.30 11.93
C LEU A 219 8.91 -13.81 13.14
N TYR A 220 7.65 -14.19 12.96
CA TYR A 220 6.72 -14.40 14.09
C TYR A 220 6.01 -15.75 14.08
N GLU A 221 5.88 -16.44 12.94
CA GLU A 221 5.23 -17.75 12.92
C GLU A 221 6.19 -18.89 13.21
N LYS A 222 5.73 -19.86 14.01
CA LYS A 222 6.51 -21.08 14.30
C LYS A 222 6.31 -22.18 13.27
N HIS A 223 5.14 -22.20 12.61
CA HIS A 223 4.75 -23.27 11.69
C HIS A 223 4.29 -22.66 10.37
N TYR A 224 5.17 -22.70 9.38
CA TYR A 224 4.91 -22.20 8.03
C TYR A 224 5.82 -22.95 7.03
N HIS A 225 5.48 -22.88 5.75
CA HIS A 225 6.31 -23.47 4.69
C HIS A 225 7.41 -22.48 4.27
N LYS A 226 8.64 -22.68 4.78
CA LYS A 226 9.76 -21.75 4.57
C LYS A 226 10.04 -21.41 3.11
N GLY A 227 9.98 -22.39 2.21
CA GLY A 227 10.18 -22.15 0.78
C GLY A 227 9.12 -21.22 0.16
N ARG A 228 7.87 -21.30 0.63
CA ARG A 228 6.79 -20.41 0.16
C ARG A 228 6.95 -19.01 0.72
N ALA A 229 7.30 -18.89 1.99
CA ALA A 229 7.58 -17.59 2.61
C ALA A 229 8.74 -16.88 1.91
N ILE A 230 9.85 -17.57 1.60
CA ILE A 230 10.97 -16.97 0.84
C ILE A 230 10.53 -16.59 -0.57
N PHE A 231 9.76 -17.44 -1.24
CA PHE A 231 9.22 -17.13 -2.57
C PHE A 231 8.39 -15.84 -2.54
N TRP A 232 7.43 -15.72 -1.63
CA TRP A 232 6.61 -14.51 -1.49
C TRP A 232 7.42 -13.28 -1.08
N LEU A 233 8.43 -13.43 -0.21
CA LEU A 233 9.33 -12.35 0.19
C LEU A 233 10.05 -11.73 -1.01
N LEU A 234 10.47 -12.57 -1.97
CA LEU A 234 11.18 -12.12 -3.17
C LEU A 234 10.24 -11.72 -4.30
N ALA A 235 9.10 -12.38 -4.44
CA ALA A 235 8.17 -12.18 -5.55
C ALA A 235 7.67 -10.73 -5.63
N ALA A 236 7.22 -10.16 -4.51
CA ALA A 236 6.67 -8.80 -4.49
C ALA A 236 7.66 -7.71 -4.98
N PRO A 237 8.87 -7.56 -4.41
CA PRO A 237 9.82 -6.56 -4.90
C PRO A 237 10.34 -6.86 -6.30
N VAL A 238 10.44 -8.12 -6.71
CA VAL A 238 10.82 -8.48 -8.09
C VAL A 238 9.73 -8.09 -9.09
N LEU A 239 8.46 -8.33 -8.77
CA LEU A 239 7.35 -7.93 -9.64
C LEU A 239 7.23 -6.41 -9.74
N HIS A 240 7.43 -5.70 -8.63
CA HIS A 240 7.48 -4.24 -8.62
C HIS A 240 8.67 -3.72 -9.45
N PHE A 241 9.86 -4.31 -9.29
CA PHE A 241 11.03 -3.98 -10.12
C PHE A 241 10.74 -4.14 -11.60
N ILE A 242 10.14 -5.28 -11.98
CA ILE A 242 9.78 -5.54 -13.37
C ILE A 242 8.75 -4.52 -13.83
N TRP A 243 7.76 -4.18 -13.01
CA TRP A 243 6.71 -3.20 -13.32
C TRP A 243 7.26 -1.81 -13.68
N ASP A 244 8.22 -1.32 -12.92
CA ASP A 244 8.85 0.00 -13.15
C ASP A 244 10.03 -0.07 -14.14
N SER A 245 10.38 -1.26 -14.62
CA SER A 245 11.48 -1.42 -15.56
C SER A 245 11.08 -0.96 -16.96
N PRO A 246 12.07 -0.53 -17.79
CA PRO A 246 11.84 -0.23 -19.19
C PRO A 246 11.49 -1.46 -20.04
N LEU A 247 11.37 -2.66 -19.43
CA LEU A 247 10.97 -3.90 -20.09
C LEU A 247 9.45 -4.01 -20.32
N ASN A 248 8.67 -2.99 -19.95
CA ASN A 248 7.22 -2.93 -20.16
C ASN A 248 6.83 -1.98 -21.30
N PRO A 249 7.13 -2.30 -22.57
CA PRO A 249 6.90 -1.36 -23.66
C PRO A 249 5.42 -1.22 -24.04
N ASN A 250 4.52 -2.11 -23.59
CA ASN A 250 3.14 -2.12 -24.05
C ASN A 250 2.13 -2.73 -23.06
N LEU A 251 0.84 -2.60 -23.39
CA LEU A 251 -0.26 -3.10 -22.58
C LEU A 251 -0.22 -4.62 -22.35
N PHE A 252 0.29 -5.41 -23.31
CA PHE A 252 0.37 -6.87 -23.17
C PHE A 252 1.35 -7.27 -22.07
N THR A 253 2.51 -6.60 -21.98
CA THR A 253 3.48 -6.86 -20.91
C THR A 253 2.90 -6.52 -19.53
N TYR A 254 2.21 -5.38 -19.40
CA TYR A 254 1.52 -5.03 -18.15
C TYR A 254 0.46 -6.06 -17.76
N ALA A 255 -0.36 -6.51 -18.70
CA ALA A 255 -1.37 -7.54 -18.44
C ALA A 255 -0.74 -8.89 -18.04
N PHE A 256 0.37 -9.26 -18.66
CA PHE A 256 1.10 -10.50 -18.35
C PHE A 256 1.67 -10.49 -16.93
N TYR A 257 2.36 -9.41 -16.53
CA TYR A 257 2.88 -9.29 -15.17
C TYR A 257 1.77 -9.17 -14.13
N GLY A 258 0.70 -8.44 -14.47
CA GLY A 258 -0.49 -8.39 -13.62
C GLY A 258 -1.12 -9.77 -13.41
N LEU A 259 -1.19 -10.61 -14.45
CA LEU A 259 -1.65 -12.00 -14.31
C LEU A 259 -0.74 -12.82 -13.38
N ILE A 260 0.58 -12.69 -13.49
CA ILE A 260 1.52 -13.37 -12.59
C ILE A 260 1.29 -12.93 -11.14
N THR A 261 1.17 -11.61 -10.91
CA THR A 261 0.86 -11.07 -9.58
C THR A 261 -0.46 -11.60 -9.05
N ALA A 262 -1.51 -11.64 -9.88
CA ALA A 262 -2.80 -12.20 -9.51
C ALA A 262 -2.67 -13.66 -9.07
N ILE A 263 -1.99 -14.50 -9.85
CA ILE A 263 -1.80 -15.93 -9.55
C ILE A 263 -1.11 -16.11 -8.19
N ILE A 264 -0.02 -15.37 -7.95
CA ILE A 264 0.73 -15.45 -6.69
C ILE A 264 -0.13 -14.96 -5.53
N TRP A 265 -0.86 -13.86 -5.71
CA TRP A 265 -1.74 -13.34 -4.69
C TRP A 265 -2.91 -14.30 -4.38
N PHE A 266 -3.49 -14.95 -5.39
CA PHE A 266 -4.53 -15.96 -5.19
C PHE A 266 -4.00 -17.20 -4.49
N ASP A 267 -2.80 -17.68 -4.82
CA ASP A 267 -2.14 -18.78 -4.09
C ASP A 267 -1.97 -18.45 -2.60
N LEU A 268 -1.49 -17.23 -2.30
CA LEU A 268 -1.42 -16.72 -0.94
C LEU A 268 -2.81 -16.71 -0.29
N PHE A 269 -3.78 -16.04 -0.91
CA PHE A 269 -5.13 -15.88 -0.36
C PHE A 269 -5.80 -17.23 -0.06
N LEU A 270 -5.73 -18.18 -1.00
CA LEU A 270 -6.29 -19.53 -0.83
C LEU A 270 -5.57 -20.30 0.26
N THR A 271 -4.24 -20.19 0.36
CA THR A 271 -3.47 -20.78 1.46
C THR A 271 -3.98 -20.26 2.81
N LEU A 272 -4.16 -18.95 2.97
CA LEU A 272 -4.63 -18.35 4.23
C LEU A 272 -6.10 -18.65 4.53
N LYS A 273 -6.93 -18.76 3.49
CA LYS A 273 -8.34 -19.13 3.61
C LYS A 273 -8.48 -20.57 4.12
N ASN A 274 -7.70 -21.51 3.58
CA ASN A 274 -7.78 -22.93 3.92
C ASN A 274 -7.06 -23.29 5.23
N GLN A 275 -6.15 -22.44 5.71
CA GLN A 275 -5.53 -22.62 7.03
C GLN A 275 -6.57 -22.68 8.15
N GLY A 276 -6.78 -23.87 8.71
CA GLY A 276 -7.75 -24.14 9.78
C GLY A 276 -8.96 -24.98 9.37
N LEU A 277 -9.07 -25.41 8.11
CA LEU A 277 -10.03 -26.43 7.67
C LEU A 277 -9.47 -27.86 7.77
N ASP A 278 -8.14 -27.99 7.90
CA ASP A 278 -7.42 -29.27 7.99
C ASP A 278 -7.01 -29.63 9.44
N ARG A 279 -7.75 -29.16 10.46
CA ARG A 279 -7.55 -29.56 11.87
C ARG A 279 -8.83 -30.06 12.49
#